data_AF-A0A379N3L4-F1
#
_entry.id   AF-A0A379N3L4-F1
#
_cell.length_a   1.000
_cell.length_b   1.000
_cell.length_c   1.000
_cell.angle_alpha   90.00
_cell.angle_beta   90.00
_cell.angle_gamma   90.00
#
_symmetry.space_group_name_H-M   'P 1'
#
loop_
_entity.id
_entity.type
_entity.pdbx_description
1 polymer ?
#
loop_
_entity_poly.entity_id
_entity_poly.type
_entity_poly.pdbx_seq_one_letter_code
_entity_poly.pdbx_strand_id
1 'polypeptide(L)'
;MAHALPFTPASIPPVPPRVLLAAWDSAREGAALGLRGPERALFFAAEDRAAPDPVRLDLSDPDARCWAEAIDLTLGLGTVSGMAVLLRLLALLDAMGRLPWLRGMFEISAGEAELHPALLGAAAELPLDPAARLDETSLRRRLSRLPAGARS
;
A
#
# COMPACT_ATOMS: atom_id res chain seq x y z
N MET A 1 -7.16 -6.01 -16.81
CA MET A 1 -8.47 -5.82 -16.16
C MET A 1 -8.53 -4.40 -15.58
N ALA A 2 -9.70 -3.77 -15.47
CA ALA A 2 -9.81 -2.38 -15.02
C ALA A 2 -10.73 -2.27 -13.80
N HIS A 3 -10.34 -1.46 -12.81
CA HIS A 3 -11.14 -1.16 -11.61
C HIS A 3 -11.35 0.35 -11.49
N ALA A 4 -12.62 0.77 -11.38
CA ALA A 4 -12.97 2.14 -11.03
C ALA A 4 -13.07 2.26 -9.49
N LEU A 5 -12.42 3.28 -8.93
CA LEU A 5 -12.39 3.51 -7.49
C LEU A 5 -13.32 4.65 -7.12
N PRO A 6 -14.14 4.50 -6.06
CA PRO A 6 -15.11 5.53 -5.66
C PRO A 6 -14.47 6.68 -4.86
N PHE A 7 -13.15 6.71 -4.74
CA PHE A 7 -12.40 7.68 -3.95
C PHE A 7 -11.20 8.21 -4.74
N THR A 8 -10.73 9.36 -4.31
CA THR A 8 -9.45 9.97 -4.72
C THR A 8 -8.32 9.34 -3.92
N PRO A 9 -7.05 9.47 -4.33
CA PRO A 9 -5.92 8.98 -3.54
C PRO A 9 -5.90 9.50 -2.08
N ALA A 10 -6.25 10.77 -1.87
CA ALA A 10 -6.29 11.37 -0.54
C ALA A 10 -7.46 10.88 0.33
N SER A 11 -8.51 10.33 -0.27
CA SER A 11 -9.73 9.88 0.43
C SER A 11 -9.84 8.36 0.55
N ILE A 12 -8.77 7.61 0.24
CA ILE A 12 -8.75 6.15 0.44
C ILE A 12 -9.04 5.86 1.93
N PRO A 13 -10.04 5.02 2.27
CA PRO A 13 -10.43 4.78 3.66
C PRO A 13 -9.33 4.11 4.50
N PRO A 14 -9.02 4.55 5.73
CA PRO A 14 -8.03 3.89 6.59
C PRO A 14 -8.38 2.42 6.82
N VAL A 15 -7.36 1.59 7.00
CA VAL A 15 -7.52 0.15 7.23
C VAL A 15 -6.96 -0.20 8.61
N PRO A 16 -7.46 -1.26 9.28
CA PRO A 16 -6.83 -1.73 10.51
C PRO A 16 -5.39 -2.21 10.23
N PRO A 17 -4.36 -1.82 11.03
CA PRO A 17 -2.98 -2.24 10.80
C PRO A 17 -2.82 -3.77 10.71
N ARG A 18 -3.55 -4.52 11.53
CA ARG A 18 -3.57 -6.00 11.49
C ARG A 18 -4.03 -6.58 10.14
N VAL A 19 -4.93 -5.89 9.44
CA VAL A 19 -5.41 -6.32 8.12
C VAL A 19 -4.34 -6.02 7.07
N LEU A 20 -3.67 -4.87 7.18
CA LEU A 20 -2.54 -4.53 6.31
C LEU A 20 -1.36 -5.50 6.48
N LEU A 21 -1.09 -5.95 7.71
CA LEU A 21 -0.08 -6.97 7.98
C LEU A 21 -0.47 -8.33 7.37
N ALA A 22 -1.71 -8.80 7.61
CA ALA A 22 -2.17 -10.05 7.02
C ALA A 22 -2.12 -10.03 5.48
N ALA A 23 -2.41 -8.88 4.87
CA ALA A 23 -2.29 -8.65 3.44
C ALA A 23 -0.83 -8.69 2.95
N TRP A 24 0.10 -8.10 3.71
CA TRP A 24 1.54 -8.21 3.46
C TRP A 24 1.99 -9.67 3.49
N ASP A 25 1.61 -10.42 4.53
CA ASP A 25 1.97 -11.83 4.69
C ASP A 25 1.40 -12.68 3.55
N SER A 26 0.13 -12.47 3.19
CA SER A 26 -0.53 -13.17 2.08
C SER A 26 0.14 -12.88 0.74
N ALA A 27 0.53 -11.62 0.49
CA ALA A 27 1.25 -11.24 -0.72
C ALA A 27 2.64 -11.88 -0.80
N ARG A 28 3.37 -11.94 0.32
CA ARG A 28 4.65 -12.63 0.41
C ARG A 28 4.53 -14.13 0.19
N GLU A 29 3.54 -14.77 0.80
CA GLU A 29 3.26 -16.19 0.59
C GLU A 29 2.92 -16.47 -0.88
N GLY A 30 2.04 -15.66 -1.48
CA GLY A 30 1.73 -15.73 -2.91
C GLY A 30 2.98 -15.62 -3.78
N ALA A 31 3.87 -14.66 -3.48
CA ALA A 31 5.13 -14.49 -4.21
C ALA A 31 6.06 -15.70 -4.05
N ALA A 32 6.18 -16.25 -2.84
CA ALA A 32 6.97 -17.46 -2.58
C ALA A 32 6.43 -18.69 -3.33
N LEU A 33 5.11 -18.78 -3.51
CA LEU A 33 4.45 -19.82 -4.30
C LEU A 33 4.46 -19.55 -5.81
N GLY A 34 5.06 -18.44 -6.27
CA GLY A 34 5.13 -18.07 -7.68
C GLY A 34 3.80 -17.62 -8.27
N LEU A 35 2.88 -17.12 -7.44
CA LEU A 35 1.59 -16.58 -7.87
C LEU A 35 1.79 -15.49 -8.92
N ARG A 36 1.01 -15.57 -9.99
CA ARG A 36 1.01 -14.56 -11.06
C ARG A 36 -0.40 -14.04 -11.25
N GLY A 37 -0.60 -12.74 -10.99
CA GLY A 37 -1.85 -12.07 -11.33
C GLY A 37 -1.89 -11.57 -12.77
N PRO A 38 -3.07 -11.28 -13.33
CA PRO A 38 -3.21 -10.49 -14.55
C PRO A 38 -2.76 -9.05 -14.35
N GLU A 39 -2.50 -8.36 -15.45
CA GLU A 39 -2.33 -6.89 -15.44
C GLU A 39 -3.65 -6.21 -15.05
N ARG A 40 -3.54 -5.20 -14.19
CA ARG A 40 -4.69 -4.44 -13.69
C ARG A 40 -4.43 -2.93 -13.82
N ALA A 41 -5.46 -2.18 -14.19
CA ALA A 41 -5.43 -0.72 -14.19
C ALA A 41 -6.46 -0.21 -13.17
N LEU A 42 -6.04 0.66 -12.27
CA LEU A 42 -6.88 1.28 -11.24
C LEU A 42 -7.13 2.74 -11.62
N PHE A 43 -8.39 3.15 -11.63
CA PHE A 43 -8.82 4.50 -11.99
C PHE A 43 -9.46 5.16 -10.79
N PHE A 44 -8.78 6.15 -10.20
CA PHE A 44 -9.32 6.92 -9.08
C PHE A 44 -10.48 7.82 -9.54
N ALA A 45 -11.38 8.13 -8.62
CA ALA A 45 -12.36 9.18 -8.84
C ALA A 45 -11.65 10.53 -9.02
N ALA A 46 -12.15 11.38 -9.92
CA ALA A 46 -11.66 12.74 -10.06
C ALA A 46 -12.06 13.59 -8.82
N GLU A 47 -11.14 14.44 -8.33
CA GLU A 47 -11.44 15.38 -7.24
C GLU A 47 -12.47 16.44 -7.63
N ASP A 48 -12.42 16.88 -8.89
CA ASP A 48 -13.36 17.83 -9.50
C ASP A 48 -13.85 17.24 -10.81
N ARG A 49 -15.14 17.38 -11.12
CA ARG A 49 -15.70 16.98 -12.43
C ARG A 49 -15.06 17.75 -13.59
N ALA A 50 -14.40 18.88 -13.32
CA ALA A 50 -13.66 19.67 -14.29
C ALA A 50 -12.18 19.24 -14.48
N ALA A 51 -11.65 18.35 -13.64
CA ALA A 51 -10.29 17.83 -13.83
C ALA A 51 -10.28 16.84 -15.00
N PRO A 52 -9.43 17.05 -16.02
CA PRO A 52 -9.56 16.35 -17.29
C PRO A 52 -9.17 14.87 -17.24
N ASP A 53 -8.33 14.44 -16.29
CA ASP A 53 -7.85 13.05 -16.23
C ASP A 53 -7.94 12.45 -14.82
N PRO A 54 -8.66 11.33 -14.64
CA PRO A 54 -8.60 10.57 -13.39
C PRO A 54 -7.21 10.00 -13.18
N VAL A 55 -6.71 10.06 -11.94
CA VAL A 55 -5.42 9.43 -11.59
C VAL A 55 -5.51 7.93 -11.91
N ARG A 56 -4.52 7.43 -12.65
CA ARG A 56 -4.43 6.03 -13.09
C ARG A 56 -3.19 5.38 -12.49
N LEU A 57 -3.35 4.19 -11.92
CA LEU A 57 -2.27 3.33 -11.47
C LEU A 57 -2.30 2.01 -12.26
N ASP A 58 -1.22 1.71 -12.97
CA ASP A 58 -1.07 0.45 -13.71
C ASP A 58 -0.25 -0.55 -12.89
N LEU A 59 -0.81 -1.75 -12.69
CA LEU A 59 -0.17 -2.90 -12.05
C LEU A 59 0.29 -3.85 -13.16
N SER A 60 1.39 -3.48 -13.83
CA SER A 60 1.93 -4.21 -14.98
C SER A 60 3.17 -5.02 -14.66
N ASP A 61 3.96 -4.60 -13.66
CA ASP A 61 5.14 -5.35 -13.24
C ASP A 61 4.76 -6.65 -12.50
N PRO A 62 5.61 -7.69 -12.56
CA PRO A 62 5.31 -8.99 -11.98
C PRO A 62 4.99 -8.96 -10.47
N ASP A 63 5.66 -8.11 -9.70
CA ASP A 63 5.50 -8.04 -8.25
C ASP A 63 4.15 -7.40 -7.91
N ALA A 64 3.82 -6.24 -8.48
CA ALA A 64 2.53 -5.59 -8.28
C ALA A 64 1.35 -6.50 -8.69
N ARG A 65 1.51 -7.27 -9.77
CA ARG A 65 0.50 -8.25 -10.22
C ARG A 65 0.33 -9.40 -9.24
N CYS A 66 1.43 -9.94 -8.73
CA CYS A 66 1.42 -11.00 -7.72
C CYS A 66 0.72 -10.53 -6.44
N TRP A 67 1.07 -9.33 -5.96
CA TRP A 67 0.51 -8.76 -4.75
C TRP A 67 -0.99 -8.47 -4.92
N ALA A 68 -1.38 -7.88 -6.05
CA ALA A 68 -2.78 -7.64 -6.36
C ALA A 68 -3.58 -8.95 -6.39
N GLU A 69 -3.04 -10.03 -6.97
CA GLU A 69 -3.70 -11.33 -6.99
C GLU A 69 -3.91 -11.91 -5.59
N ALA A 70 -2.88 -11.86 -4.74
CA ALA A 70 -3.00 -12.35 -3.36
C ALA A 70 -4.10 -11.60 -2.58
N ILE A 71 -4.21 -10.28 -2.78
CA ILE A 71 -5.27 -9.48 -2.16
C ILE A 71 -6.63 -9.78 -2.78
N ASP A 72 -6.70 -10.02 -4.09
CA ASP A 72 -7.96 -10.37 -4.76
C ASP A 72 -8.53 -11.70 -4.23
N LEU A 73 -7.66 -12.70 -4.04
CA LEU A 73 -8.04 -14.01 -3.50
C LEU A 73 -8.47 -13.97 -2.03
N THR A 74 -7.94 -13.04 -1.23
CA THR A 74 -8.20 -12.99 0.22
C THR A 74 -9.27 -11.97 0.63
N LEU A 75 -9.29 -10.79 -0.02
CA LEU A 75 -10.16 -9.66 0.34
C LEU A 75 -11.07 -9.21 -0.81
N GLY A 76 -10.77 -9.61 -2.05
CA GLY A 76 -11.52 -9.23 -3.24
C GLY A 76 -11.31 -7.77 -3.64
N LEU A 77 -10.72 -7.54 -4.82
CA LEU A 77 -10.53 -6.21 -5.40
C LEU A 77 -11.82 -5.62 -6.00
N GLY A 78 -12.91 -6.37 -5.96
CA GLY A 78 -14.27 -5.84 -6.20
C GLY A 78 -14.83 -5.04 -5.01
N THR A 79 -14.13 -5.01 -3.87
CA THR A 79 -14.60 -4.32 -2.67
C THR A 79 -13.77 -3.07 -2.37
N VAL A 80 -14.41 -2.07 -1.74
CA VAL A 80 -13.72 -0.87 -1.23
C VAL A 80 -12.61 -1.25 -0.24
N SER A 81 -12.87 -2.25 0.62
CA SER A 81 -11.91 -2.71 1.62
C SER A 81 -10.67 -3.35 0.98
N GLY A 82 -10.86 -4.31 0.07
CA GLY A 82 -9.75 -4.98 -0.62
C GLY A 82 -8.90 -3.98 -1.40
N MET A 83 -9.54 -3.02 -2.07
CA MET A 83 -8.82 -1.96 -2.77
C MET A 83 -8.05 -1.03 -1.83
N ALA A 84 -8.67 -0.59 -0.73
CA ALA A 84 -8.01 0.28 0.25
C ALA A 84 -6.79 -0.38 0.89
N VAL A 85 -6.84 -1.70 1.10
CA VAL A 85 -5.71 -2.50 1.58
C VAL A 85 -4.61 -2.61 0.52
N LEU A 86 -4.96 -2.98 -0.72
CA LEU A 86 -3.98 -3.07 -1.81
C LEU A 86 -3.23 -1.75 -2.01
N LEU A 87 -3.94 -0.63 -2.10
CA LEU A 87 -3.34 0.68 -2.34
C LEU A 87 -2.39 1.12 -1.21
N ARG A 88 -2.76 0.85 0.05
CA ARG A 88 -1.88 1.13 1.19
C ARG A 88 -0.65 0.24 1.22
N LEU A 89 -0.81 -1.02 0.84
CA LEU A 89 0.28 -1.97 0.75
C LEU A 89 1.30 -1.54 -0.32
N LEU A 90 0.82 -1.13 -1.50
CA LEU A 90 1.66 -0.59 -2.57
C LEU A 90 2.33 0.73 -2.16
N ALA A 91 1.61 1.62 -1.48
CA ALA A 91 2.17 2.88 -1.00
C ALA A 91 3.25 2.67 0.08
N LEU A 92 3.10 1.64 0.92
CA LEU A 92 4.11 1.22 1.89
C LEU A 92 5.36 0.70 1.17
N LEU A 93 5.20 -0.18 0.18
CA LEU A 93 6.31 -0.69 -0.64
C LEU A 93 7.08 0.45 -1.34
N ASP A 94 6.35 1.36 -2.00
CA ASP A 94 6.94 2.54 -2.62
C ASP A 94 7.74 3.35 -1.60
N ALA A 95 7.18 3.64 -0.43
CA ALA A 95 7.88 4.37 0.61
C ALA A 95 9.16 3.65 1.08
N MET A 96 9.10 2.33 1.30
CA MET A 96 10.26 1.52 1.70
C MET A 96 11.38 1.55 0.66
N GLY A 97 11.04 1.53 -0.63
CA GLY A 97 12.01 1.61 -1.73
C GLY A 97 12.53 3.03 -2.00
N ARG A 98 11.70 4.05 -1.75
CA ARG A 98 11.97 5.45 -2.13
C ARG A 98 12.59 6.28 -1.02
N LEU A 99 12.35 5.97 0.26
CA LEU A 99 12.72 6.80 1.40
C LEU A 99 13.86 6.16 2.23
N PRO A 100 15.13 6.54 2.01
CA PRO A 100 16.26 5.87 2.67
C PRO A 100 16.29 6.00 4.19
N TRP A 101 15.62 7.02 4.75
CA TRP A 101 15.57 7.22 6.21
C TRP A 101 14.63 6.25 6.93
N LEU A 102 13.82 5.47 6.19
CA LEU A 102 13.04 4.38 6.75
C LEU A 102 13.88 3.12 7.05
N ARG A 103 15.17 3.12 6.71
CA ARG A 103 16.10 2.06 7.13
C ARG A 103 16.05 1.89 8.66
N GLY A 104 15.88 0.66 9.12
CA GLY A 104 15.68 0.35 10.55
C GLY A 104 14.21 0.35 11.01
N MET A 105 13.27 0.80 10.18
CA MET A 105 11.82 0.61 10.41
C MET A 105 11.29 -0.67 9.75
N PHE A 106 12.16 -1.37 9.04
CA PHE A 106 11.88 -2.67 8.45
C PHE A 106 13.19 -3.41 8.23
N GLU A 107 13.11 -4.73 8.27
CA GLU A 107 14.18 -5.62 7.86
C GLU A 107 13.65 -6.55 6.78
N ILE A 108 14.43 -6.77 5.74
CA ILE A 108 14.16 -7.77 4.70
C ILE A 108 15.35 -8.70 4.68
N SER A 109 15.16 -9.93 5.13
CA SER A 109 16.16 -11.00 5.11
C SER A 109 15.69 -12.11 4.15
N ALA A 110 16.54 -13.13 3.93
CA ALA A 110 16.26 -14.20 2.98
C ALA A 110 15.05 -15.05 3.43
N GLY A 111 13.85 -14.64 3.03
CA GLY A 111 12.59 -15.31 3.34
C GLY A 111 11.72 -14.56 4.35
N GLU A 112 12.33 -13.74 5.23
CA GLU A 112 11.60 -13.01 6.26
C GLU A 112 11.58 -11.51 5.94
N ALA A 113 10.51 -10.84 6.35
CA ALA A 113 10.52 -9.40 6.43
C ALA A 113 9.73 -8.95 7.63
N GLU A 114 10.38 -8.16 8.46
CA GLU A 114 9.78 -7.58 9.65
C GLU A 114 9.48 -6.11 9.37
N LEU A 115 8.24 -5.71 9.64
CA LEU A 115 7.81 -4.31 9.55
C LEU A 115 7.62 -3.77 10.96
N HIS A 116 8.27 -2.65 11.26
CA HIS A 116 8.06 -2.00 12.55
C HIS A 116 6.58 -1.60 12.70
N PRO A 117 5.90 -1.90 13.82
CA PRO A 117 4.45 -1.66 13.98
C PRO A 117 4.01 -0.22 13.72
N ALA A 118 4.89 0.75 14.04
CA ALA A 118 4.61 2.16 13.76
C ALA A 118 4.64 2.54 12.28
N LEU A 119 5.49 1.90 11.47
CA LEU A 119 5.52 2.10 10.03
C LEU A 119 4.23 1.54 9.42
N LEU A 120 3.86 0.32 9.83
CA LEU A 120 2.61 -0.32 9.42
C LEU A 120 1.39 0.53 9.82
N GLY A 121 1.35 1.02 11.05
CA GLY A 121 0.27 1.90 11.53
C GLY A 121 0.19 3.21 10.75
N ALA A 122 1.33 3.82 10.41
CA ALA A 122 1.35 5.01 9.58
C ALA A 122 0.83 4.74 8.16
N ALA A 123 1.25 3.64 7.52
CA ALA A 123 0.76 3.25 6.21
C ALA A 123 -0.74 2.89 6.22
N ALA A 124 -1.23 2.35 7.33
CA ALA A 124 -2.63 1.98 7.52
C ALA A 124 -3.57 3.21 7.63
N GLU A 125 -3.07 4.34 8.13
CA GLU A 125 -3.90 5.48 8.54
C GLU A 125 -3.67 6.76 7.73
N LEU A 126 -2.42 7.07 7.36
CA LEU A 126 -2.11 8.36 6.75
C LEU A 126 -2.79 8.50 5.38
N PRO A 127 -3.34 9.68 5.05
CA PRO A 127 -3.78 9.98 3.70
C PRO A 127 -2.63 9.81 2.71
N LEU A 128 -2.94 9.30 1.51
CA LEU A 128 -1.98 9.28 0.42
C LEU A 128 -1.99 10.63 -0.32
N ASP A 129 -0.88 10.95 -0.96
CA ASP A 129 -0.76 12.11 -1.83
C ASP A 129 -1.56 11.90 -3.15
N PRO A 130 -1.71 12.94 -4.00
CA PRO A 130 -2.42 12.81 -5.27
C PRO A 130 -1.82 11.77 -6.23
N ALA A 131 -0.59 11.31 -6.02
CA ALA A 131 0.05 10.23 -6.78
C ALA A 131 -0.16 8.84 -6.14
N ALA A 132 -1.04 8.73 -5.14
CA ALA A 132 -1.30 7.53 -4.35
C ALA A 132 -0.07 6.99 -3.60
N ARG A 133 0.79 7.89 -3.10
CA ARG A 133 1.98 7.55 -2.30
C ARG A 133 1.84 8.05 -0.87
N LEU A 134 2.61 7.49 0.04
CA LEU A 134 2.75 8.07 1.38
C LEU A 134 3.53 9.40 1.29
N ASP A 135 2.90 10.48 1.78
CA ASP A 135 3.56 11.78 1.90
C ASP A 135 4.72 11.68 2.91
N GLU A 136 5.93 11.96 2.43
CA GLU A 136 7.15 11.86 3.22
C GLU A 136 7.11 12.76 4.44
N THR A 137 6.59 13.98 4.30
CA THR A 137 6.56 14.97 5.39
C THR A 137 5.66 14.48 6.53
N SER A 138 4.48 13.98 6.18
CA SER A 138 3.50 13.45 7.14
C SER A 138 3.98 12.14 7.77
N LEU A 139 4.59 11.25 6.99
CA LEU A 139 5.19 10.03 7.49
C LEU A 139 6.30 10.32 8.49
N ARG A 140 7.24 11.21 8.14
CA ARG A 140 8.35 11.62 9.02
C ARG A 140 7.85 12.29 10.29
N ARG A 141 6.83 13.15 10.19
CA ARG A 141 6.17 13.79 11.35
C ARG A 141 5.48 12.76 12.26
N ARG A 142 4.86 11.72 11.69
CA ARG A 142 4.21 10.65 12.46
C ARG A 142 5.24 9.81 13.22
N LEU A 143 6.31 9.37 12.53
CA LEU A 143 7.32 8.47 13.10
C LEU A 143 8.27 9.19 14.07
N SER A 144 8.53 10.48 13.88
CA SER A 144 9.34 11.28 14.83
C SER A 144 8.67 11.53 16.18
N ARG A 145 7.38 11.19 16.34
CA ARG A 145 6.67 11.24 17.63
C ARG A 145 6.77 9.92 18.41
N LEU A 146 7.38 8.89 17.84
CA LEU A 146 7.59 7.63 18.54
C LEU A 146 8.57 7.84 19.70
N PRO A 147 8.28 7.28 20.89
CA PRO A 147 9.24 7.26 21.99
C PRO A 147 10.52 6.55 21.54
N ALA A 148 11.68 6.94 22.11
CA ALA A 148 12.99 6.51 21.62
C ALA A 148 13.20 4.97 21.60
N GLY A 149 12.47 4.22 22.43
CA GLY A 149 12.49 2.74 22.45
C GLY A 149 11.53 2.04 21.47
N ALA A 150 10.88 2.80 20.58
CA ALA A 150 9.95 2.30 19.56
C ALA A 150 10.42 2.68 18.14
N ARG A 151 11.74 2.79 17.92
CA ARG A 151 12.39 3.13 16.64
C ARG A 151 13.54 2.18 16.29
N SER A 152 13.71 1.14 17.08
CA SER A 152 14.83 0.20 17.11
C SER A 152 14.32 -1.21 16.97
#